data_AF-A0A2E7BI95-F1
#
_entry.id   AF-A0A2E7BI95-F1
#
_cell.length_a   1.000
_cell.length_b   1.000
_cell.length_c   1.000
_cell.angle_alpha   90.00
_cell.angle_beta   90.00
_cell.angle_gamma   90.00
#
_symmetry.space_group_name_H-M   'P 1'
#
loop_
_entity.id
_entity.type
_entity.pdbx_description
1 polymer ?
#
loop_
_entity_poly.entity_id
_entity_poly.type
_entity_poly.pdbx_seq_one_letter_code
_entity_poly.pdbx_strand_id
1 'polypeptide(L)'
;MRRSERQHLKENALAVAVSNIWITIQNSRRILATILIVGFSAVIVSGGYFWWSGQAGAQAGALLSEALELADAPVVPPPTSSDATTDAPDTTEGLTSDEDPDPPFSQPAGSYPSLEEKMSAALPKLLETADTYPDNPAGITARYRAAAALAELGRHQEAADHYQQVIDLDQIGIYGRMAILGLAATQISQGEPGEAIALLEESSAGSSQTDLPLDGILMELARAYRLAGRLGDARATYQRVMDEFPTSLYFNNAERELQMLNVEG
;
A
#
# COMPACT_ATOMS: atom_id res chain seq x y z
N MET A 1 -4.78 52.98 -70.32
CA MET A 1 -3.81 52.24 -69.48
C MET A 1 -4.38 50.87 -69.18
N ARG A 2 -3.72 49.83 -69.69
CA ARG A 2 -4.31 48.53 -69.99
C ARG A 2 -4.30 47.61 -68.77
N ARG A 3 -5.36 46.80 -68.64
CA ARG A 3 -5.55 45.72 -67.64
C ARG A 3 -4.38 44.73 -67.56
N SER A 4 -3.57 44.64 -68.62
CA SER A 4 -2.42 43.74 -68.72
C SER A 4 -1.31 44.08 -67.71
N GLU A 5 -0.98 45.36 -67.48
CA GLU A 5 0.13 45.73 -66.58
C GLU A 5 -0.08 45.33 -65.12
N ARG A 6 -1.33 45.22 -64.65
CA ARG A 6 -1.64 44.84 -63.25
C ARG A 6 -1.62 43.34 -62.99
N GLN A 7 -1.70 42.50 -64.03
CA GLN A 7 -1.63 41.03 -63.88
C GLN A 7 -0.18 40.57 -63.76
N HIS A 8 0.74 41.17 -64.53
CA HIS A 8 2.16 40.80 -64.51
C HIS A 8 2.86 41.14 -63.17
N LEU A 9 2.36 42.16 -62.44
CA LEU A 9 2.86 42.48 -61.10
C LEU A 9 2.43 41.46 -60.04
N LYS A 10 1.29 40.78 -60.21
CA LYS A 10 0.81 39.74 -59.29
C LYS A 10 1.46 38.38 -59.55
N GLU A 11 1.73 38.06 -60.81
CA GLU A 11 2.47 36.86 -61.19
C GLU A 11 3.92 36.91 -60.67
N ASN A 12 4.57 38.08 -60.76
CA ASN A 12 5.91 38.25 -60.20
C ASN A 12 5.93 38.24 -58.66
N ALA A 13 4.89 38.74 -57.97
CA ALA A 13 4.83 38.69 -56.50
C ALA A 13 4.64 37.27 -55.97
N LEU A 14 3.80 36.45 -56.61
CA LEU A 14 3.65 35.03 -56.28
C LEU A 14 4.90 34.22 -56.66
N ALA A 15 5.53 34.51 -57.79
CA ALA A 15 6.80 33.88 -58.18
C ALA A 15 7.94 34.21 -57.20
N VAL A 16 8.02 35.45 -56.71
CA VAL A 16 9.02 35.88 -55.72
C VAL A 16 8.72 35.29 -54.34
N ALA A 17 7.44 35.21 -53.93
CA ALA A 17 7.04 34.56 -52.68
C ALA A 17 7.32 33.04 -52.67
N VAL A 18 7.15 32.36 -53.81
CA VAL A 18 7.48 30.94 -53.95
C VAL A 18 9.00 30.72 -54.03
N SER A 19 9.76 31.64 -54.63
CA SER A 19 11.23 31.54 -54.68
C SER A 19 11.90 31.75 -53.32
N ASN A 20 11.34 32.60 -52.46
CA ASN A 20 11.89 32.87 -51.12
C ASN A 20 11.61 31.76 -50.10
N ILE A 21 10.64 30.89 -50.35
CA ILE A 21 10.40 29.68 -49.53
C ILE A 21 11.43 28.58 -49.87
N TRP A 22 11.89 28.52 -51.13
CA TRP A 22 12.84 27.50 -51.58
C TRP A 22 14.29 27.75 -51.11
N ILE A 23 14.68 29.01 -50.91
CA ILE A 23 16.02 29.39 -50.45
C ILE A 23 16.24 29.06 -48.96
N THR A 24 15.19 29.11 -48.14
CA THR A 24 15.26 28.70 -46.72
C THR A 24 15.23 27.18 -46.56
N ILE A 25 14.58 26.47 -47.49
CA ILE A 25 14.46 25.00 -47.44
C ILE A 25 15.80 24.32 -47.70
N GLN A 26 16.66 24.85 -48.57
CA GLN A 26 17.92 24.18 -48.92
C GLN A 26 18.98 24.24 -47.79
N ASN A 27 19.02 25.34 -47.02
CA ASN A 27 19.89 25.46 -45.85
C ASN A 27 19.29 24.86 -44.57
N SER A 28 17.96 24.73 -44.52
CA SER A 28 17.26 24.09 -43.40
C SER A 28 17.08 22.58 -43.56
N ARG A 29 17.48 21.95 -44.69
CA ARG A 29 17.40 20.48 -44.84
C ARG A 29 18.16 19.76 -43.73
N ARG A 30 19.32 20.29 -43.33
CA ARG A 30 20.09 19.74 -42.20
C ARG A 30 19.34 19.92 -40.89
N ILE A 31 18.82 21.12 -40.61
CA ILE A 31 18.08 21.42 -39.37
C ILE A 31 16.78 20.59 -39.27
N LEU A 32 16.00 20.51 -40.35
CA LEU A 32 14.80 19.68 -40.44
C LEU A 32 15.13 18.19 -40.29
N ALA A 33 16.22 17.71 -40.90
CA ALA A 33 16.68 16.35 -40.70
C ALA A 33 17.09 16.10 -39.24
N THR A 34 17.78 17.04 -38.58
CA THR A 34 18.14 16.90 -37.17
C THR A 34 16.90 16.87 -36.28
N ILE A 35 15.92 17.74 -36.51
CA ILE A 35 14.65 17.76 -35.75
C ILE A 35 13.88 16.45 -35.95
N LEU A 36 13.81 15.92 -37.17
CA LEU A 36 13.17 14.62 -37.44
C LEU A 36 13.90 13.47 -36.76
N ILE A 37 15.23 13.45 -36.79
CA ILE A 37 16.02 12.40 -36.13
C ILE A 37 15.86 12.48 -34.61
N VAL A 38 15.90 13.67 -34.02
CA VAL A 38 15.70 13.87 -32.58
C VAL A 38 14.27 13.50 -32.18
N GLY A 39 13.26 13.92 -32.94
CA GLY A 39 11.87 13.56 -32.71
C GLY A 39 11.63 12.05 -32.83
N PHE A 40 12.18 11.42 -33.85
CA PHE A 40 12.08 9.96 -34.02
C PHE A 40 12.81 9.20 -32.91
N SER A 41 13.99 9.67 -32.50
CA SER A 41 14.73 9.11 -31.37
C SER A 41 13.94 9.25 -30.07
N ALA A 42 13.30 10.40 -29.83
CA ALA A 42 12.44 10.62 -28.67
C ALA A 42 11.21 9.71 -28.67
N VAL A 43 10.62 9.43 -29.85
CA VAL A 43 9.51 8.46 -29.99
C VAL A 43 9.98 7.03 -29.76
N ILE A 44 11.15 6.63 -30.25
CA ILE A 44 11.70 5.28 -29.98
C ILE A 44 12.01 5.12 -28.49
N VAL A 45 12.65 6.10 -27.86
CA VAL A 45 12.96 6.07 -26.43
C VAL A 45 11.67 6.02 -25.60
N SER A 46 10.71 6.90 -25.90
CA SER A 46 9.41 6.90 -25.23
C SER A 46 8.65 5.59 -25.46
N GLY A 47 8.58 5.11 -26.70
CA GLY A 47 7.89 3.86 -27.06
C GLY A 47 8.54 2.63 -26.42
N GLY A 48 9.87 2.58 -26.40
CA GLY A 48 10.63 1.54 -25.70
C GLY A 48 10.38 1.56 -24.19
N TYR A 49 10.35 2.75 -23.59
CA TYR A 49 10.01 2.91 -22.17
C TYR A 49 8.59 2.45 -21.84
N PHE A 50 7.57 2.87 -22.62
CA PHE A 50 6.18 2.43 -22.44
C PHE A 50 5.99 0.93 -22.64
N TRP A 51 6.68 0.33 -23.62
CA TRP A 51 6.62 -1.11 -23.85
C TRP A 51 7.29 -1.91 -22.73
N TRP A 52 8.48 -1.48 -22.27
CA TRP A 52 9.20 -2.14 -21.17
C TRP A 52 8.47 -2.01 -19.84
N SER A 53 7.97 -0.81 -19.50
CA SER A 53 7.18 -0.58 -18.27
C SER A 53 5.85 -1.34 -18.28
N GLY A 54 5.19 -1.45 -19.43
CA GLY A 54 3.97 -2.23 -19.58
C GLY A 54 4.19 -3.73 -19.36
N GLN A 55 5.28 -4.28 -19.90
CA GLN A 55 5.65 -5.68 -19.67
C GLN A 55 6.04 -5.94 -18.21
N ALA A 56 6.82 -5.03 -17.61
CA ALA A 56 7.18 -5.10 -16.20
C ALA A 56 5.94 -5.09 -15.29
N GLY A 57 4.95 -4.24 -15.59
CA GLY A 57 3.68 -4.19 -14.86
C GLY A 57 2.89 -5.50 -14.91
N ALA A 58 2.79 -6.13 -16.09
CA ALA A 58 2.07 -7.40 -16.25
C ALA A 58 2.73 -8.55 -15.45
N GLN A 59 4.07 -8.61 -15.47
CA GLN A 59 4.82 -9.63 -14.74
C GLN A 59 4.78 -9.39 -13.22
N ALA A 60 4.89 -8.13 -12.78
CA ALA A 60 4.78 -7.77 -11.37
C ALA A 60 3.39 -8.12 -10.81
N GLY A 61 2.33 -7.86 -11.57
CA GLY A 61 0.96 -8.24 -11.19
C GLY A 61 0.77 -9.76 -11.09
N ALA A 62 1.40 -10.53 -11.97
CA ALA A 62 1.33 -12.00 -11.92
C ALA A 62 2.02 -12.57 -10.68
N LEU A 63 3.24 -12.12 -10.37
CA LEU A 63 3.94 -12.53 -9.15
C LEU A 63 3.19 -12.13 -7.88
N LEU A 64 2.66 -10.90 -7.85
CA LEU A 64 1.84 -10.44 -6.73
C LEU A 64 0.60 -11.32 -6.55
N SER A 65 -0.09 -11.69 -7.64
CA SER A 65 -1.27 -12.56 -7.58
C SER A 65 -0.93 -13.90 -6.93
N GLU A 66 0.19 -14.52 -7.32
CA GLU A 66 0.63 -15.79 -6.75
C GLU A 66 1.00 -15.67 -5.27
N ALA A 67 1.63 -14.55 -4.88
CA ALA A 67 1.95 -14.27 -3.48
C ALA A 67 0.69 -14.01 -2.64
N LEU A 68 -0.30 -13.31 -3.18
CA LEU A 68 -1.56 -13.01 -2.50
C LEU A 68 -2.47 -14.24 -2.37
N GLU A 69 -2.49 -15.15 -3.33
CA GLU A 69 -3.20 -16.43 -3.21
C GLU A 69 -2.79 -17.17 -1.92
N LEU A 70 -1.52 -17.08 -1.58
CA LEU A 70 -0.95 -17.67 -0.37
C LEU A 70 -1.26 -16.85 0.89
N ALA A 71 -1.11 -15.52 0.81
CA ALA A 71 -1.34 -14.62 1.95
C ALA A 71 -2.81 -14.56 2.39
N ASP A 72 -3.74 -14.65 1.44
CA ASP A 72 -5.19 -14.55 1.66
C ASP A 72 -5.88 -15.92 1.81
N ALA A 73 -5.10 -17.00 1.82
CA ALA A 73 -5.61 -18.34 2.10
C ALA A 73 -6.35 -18.41 3.46
N PRO A 74 -7.42 -19.20 3.57
CA PRO A 74 -8.16 -19.36 4.82
C PRO A 74 -7.33 -20.11 5.85
N VAL A 75 -7.49 -19.72 7.12
CA VAL A 75 -6.94 -20.45 8.27
C VAL A 75 -8.05 -21.34 8.85
N VAL A 76 -7.82 -22.65 8.88
CA VAL A 76 -8.74 -23.65 9.44
C VAL A 76 -7.96 -24.46 10.48
N PRO A 77 -8.07 -24.13 11.78
CA PRO A 77 -7.34 -24.85 12.82
C PRO A 77 -7.90 -26.28 13.00
N PRO A 78 -7.06 -27.26 13.35
CA PRO A 78 -7.53 -28.59 13.73
C PRO A 78 -8.39 -28.50 15.00
N PRO A 79 -9.42 -29.35 15.15
CA PRO A 79 -10.23 -29.39 16.37
C PRO A 79 -9.32 -29.70 17.56
N THR A 80 -9.28 -28.80 18.55
CA THR A 80 -8.57 -29.05 19.80
C THR A 80 -9.34 -30.10 20.60
N SER A 81 -8.66 -31.12 21.11
CA SER A 81 -9.23 -32.22 21.91
C SER A 81 -9.82 -31.81 23.28
N SER A 82 -10.10 -30.51 23.49
CA SER A 82 -10.60 -29.95 24.74
C SER A 82 -12.12 -29.67 24.76
N ASP A 83 -12.85 -29.84 23.65
CA ASP A 83 -14.32 -29.70 23.64
C ASP A 83 -15.06 -30.97 24.12
N ALA A 84 -14.35 -31.98 24.65
CA ALA A 84 -14.94 -33.22 25.16
C ALA A 84 -15.31 -33.18 26.65
N THR A 85 -15.23 -32.05 27.35
CA THR A 85 -15.63 -32.00 28.77
C THR A 85 -16.19 -30.64 29.17
N THR A 86 -17.53 -30.53 29.18
CA THR A 86 -18.45 -29.63 29.93
C THR A 86 -19.71 -29.55 29.05
N ASP A 87 -20.90 -30.05 29.36
CA ASP A 87 -21.61 -30.23 30.63
C ASP A 87 -22.76 -31.23 30.32
N ALA A 88 -22.83 -32.37 31.01
CA ALA A 88 -24.03 -33.21 30.98
C ALA A 88 -24.33 -33.67 32.41
N PRO A 89 -25.51 -33.33 32.97
CA PRO A 89 -25.89 -33.84 34.28
C PRO A 89 -26.15 -35.34 34.19
N ASP A 90 -25.67 -36.02 35.21
CA ASP A 90 -25.86 -37.42 35.55
C ASP A 90 -27.31 -37.89 35.31
N THR A 91 -27.54 -38.61 34.21
CA THR A 91 -28.63 -39.58 34.11
C THR A 91 -28.10 -40.85 33.46
N THR A 92 -27.96 -41.86 34.29
CA THR A 92 -27.77 -43.27 33.92
C THR A 92 -28.89 -43.75 33.00
N GLU A 93 -28.62 -43.92 31.71
CA GLU A 93 -29.23 -44.97 30.89
C GLU A 93 -28.19 -45.56 29.96
N GLY A 94 -28.06 -46.89 30.00
CA GLY A 94 -27.10 -47.61 29.18
C GLY A 94 -27.51 -47.66 27.73
N LEU A 95 -26.63 -47.16 26.86
CA LEU A 95 -26.44 -47.67 25.51
C LEU A 95 -24.93 -47.73 25.27
N THR A 96 -24.42 -48.94 25.03
CA THR A 96 -23.12 -49.13 24.40
C THR A 96 -23.27 -48.71 22.94
N SER A 97 -23.05 -47.44 22.67
CA SER A 97 -22.78 -46.98 21.31
C SER A 97 -21.37 -47.43 20.96
N ASP A 98 -21.26 -48.48 20.15
CA ASP A 98 -20.09 -48.70 19.30
C ASP A 98 -20.07 -47.55 18.27
N GLU A 99 -19.69 -46.35 18.71
CA GLU A 99 -19.49 -45.20 17.84
C GLU A 99 -18.14 -45.39 17.15
N ASP A 100 -18.15 -45.69 15.85
CA ASP A 100 -16.95 -45.68 15.01
C ASP A 100 -16.21 -44.34 15.25
N PRO A 101 -14.89 -44.35 15.50
CA PRO A 101 -14.16 -43.10 15.75
C PRO A 101 -14.32 -42.18 14.53
N ASP A 102 -14.77 -40.94 14.76
CA ASP A 102 -14.84 -39.91 13.73
C ASP A 102 -13.52 -39.89 12.92
N PRO A 103 -13.59 -39.79 11.58
CA PRO A 103 -12.40 -39.77 10.75
C PRO A 103 -11.45 -38.65 11.19
N PRO A 104 -10.12 -38.88 11.18
CA PRO A 104 -9.15 -37.88 11.61
C PRO A 104 -9.31 -36.61 10.77
N PHE A 105 -9.22 -35.45 11.43
CA PHE A 105 -9.29 -34.16 10.77
C PHE A 105 -8.26 -34.06 9.63
N SER A 106 -8.74 -33.71 8.44
CA SER A 106 -7.91 -33.45 7.26
C SER A 106 -7.98 -31.97 6.91
N GLN A 107 -6.83 -31.33 6.77
CA GLN A 107 -6.75 -29.93 6.36
C GLN A 107 -7.40 -29.74 4.98
N PRO A 108 -8.35 -28.80 4.82
CA PRO A 108 -8.89 -28.47 3.50
C PRO A 108 -7.79 -28.00 2.54
N ALA A 109 -7.85 -28.43 1.28
CA ALA A 109 -6.87 -28.02 0.28
C ALA A 109 -6.82 -26.49 0.13
N GLY A 110 -5.62 -25.92 0.11
CA GLY A 110 -5.42 -24.47 0.01
C GLY A 110 -5.69 -23.69 1.30
N SER A 111 -5.81 -24.36 2.45
CA SER A 111 -5.93 -23.72 3.76
C SER A 111 -4.72 -24.01 4.65
N TYR A 112 -4.51 -23.16 5.66
CA TYR A 112 -3.44 -23.28 6.64
C TYR A 112 -4.00 -23.58 8.02
N PRO A 113 -3.31 -24.36 8.87
CA PRO A 113 -3.78 -24.68 10.22
C PRO A 113 -3.62 -23.50 11.19
N SER A 114 -2.76 -22.52 10.87
CA SER A 114 -2.55 -21.33 11.69
C SER A 114 -2.20 -20.10 10.85
N LEU A 115 -2.32 -18.92 11.45
CA LEU A 115 -1.88 -17.66 10.84
C LEU A 115 -0.37 -17.64 10.64
N GLU A 116 0.40 -18.16 11.60
CA GLU A 116 1.86 -18.25 11.54
C GLU A 116 2.32 -19.08 10.33
N GLU A 117 1.75 -20.27 10.14
CA GLU A 117 2.10 -21.12 9.00
C GLU A 117 1.75 -20.44 7.68
N LYS A 118 0.59 -19.78 7.60
CA LYS A 118 0.20 -19.02 6.42
C LYS A 118 1.18 -17.90 6.10
N MET A 119 1.53 -17.07 7.08
CA MET A 119 2.45 -15.95 6.90
C MET A 119 3.85 -16.44 6.53
N SER A 120 4.32 -17.53 7.14
CA SER A 120 5.62 -18.14 6.84
C SER A 120 5.70 -18.65 5.39
N ALA A 121 4.60 -19.20 4.87
CA ALA A 121 4.52 -19.68 3.50
C ALA A 121 4.45 -18.51 2.50
N ALA A 122 3.68 -17.47 2.81
CA ALA A 122 3.48 -16.31 1.93
C ALA A 122 4.71 -15.42 1.80
N LEU A 123 5.45 -15.25 2.89
CA LEU A 123 6.51 -14.26 3.02
C LEU A 123 7.59 -14.34 1.92
N PRO A 124 8.15 -15.51 1.56
CA PRO A 124 9.17 -15.58 0.51
C PRO A 124 8.68 -15.06 -0.85
N LYS A 125 7.44 -15.38 -1.25
CA LYS A 125 6.87 -14.91 -2.52
C LYS A 125 6.57 -13.41 -2.51
N LEU A 126 6.14 -12.89 -1.37
CA LEU A 126 5.93 -11.45 -1.19
C LEU A 126 7.24 -10.67 -1.31
N LEU A 127 8.31 -11.16 -0.65
CA LEU A 127 9.64 -10.56 -0.75
C LEU A 127 10.22 -10.67 -2.17
N GLU A 128 10.10 -11.83 -2.82
CA GLU A 128 10.54 -12.00 -4.22
C GLU A 128 9.86 -11.00 -5.17
N THR A 129 8.53 -10.84 -5.03
CA THR A 129 7.77 -9.86 -5.82
C THR A 129 8.24 -8.43 -5.54
N ALA A 130 8.41 -8.10 -4.27
CA ALA A 130 8.85 -6.78 -3.83
C ALA A 130 10.27 -6.43 -4.33
N ASP A 131 11.18 -7.38 -4.32
CA ASP A 131 12.59 -7.17 -4.69
C ASP A 131 12.81 -7.22 -6.21
N THR A 132 11.99 -7.99 -6.93
CA THR A 132 12.02 -8.01 -8.40
C THR A 132 11.48 -6.71 -9.00
N TYR A 133 10.49 -6.09 -8.34
CA TYR A 133 9.80 -4.89 -8.84
C TYR A 133 9.68 -3.78 -7.79
N PRO A 134 10.79 -3.25 -7.25
CA PRO A 134 10.79 -2.38 -6.06
C PRO A 134 9.96 -1.10 -6.23
N ASP A 135 10.02 -0.47 -7.41
CA ASP A 135 9.32 0.80 -7.68
C ASP A 135 7.94 0.60 -8.35
N ASN A 136 7.54 -0.65 -8.62
CA ASN A 136 6.25 -0.93 -9.24
C ASN A 136 5.15 -0.95 -8.18
N PRO A 137 3.93 -0.47 -8.47
CA PRO A 137 2.80 -0.56 -7.53
C PRO A 137 2.56 -1.97 -6.97
N ALA A 138 2.76 -3.01 -7.78
CA ALA A 138 2.62 -4.40 -7.33
C ALA A 138 3.74 -4.82 -6.36
N GLY A 139 4.97 -4.37 -6.59
CA GLY A 139 6.09 -4.64 -5.67
C GLY A 139 5.98 -3.83 -4.37
N ILE A 140 5.53 -2.57 -4.43
CA ILE A 140 5.20 -1.77 -3.23
C ILE A 140 4.12 -2.47 -2.40
N THR A 141 3.05 -2.94 -3.05
CA THR A 141 1.99 -3.73 -2.40
C THR A 141 2.57 -4.98 -1.75
N ALA A 142 3.40 -5.74 -2.48
CA ALA A 142 4.03 -6.94 -1.96
C ALA A 142 4.93 -6.64 -0.75
N ARG A 143 5.69 -5.54 -0.78
CA ARG A 143 6.58 -5.10 0.30
C ARG A 143 5.78 -4.74 1.56
N TYR A 144 4.68 -4.00 1.42
CA TYR A 144 3.76 -3.71 2.52
C TYR A 144 3.20 -5.00 3.16
N ARG A 145 2.79 -5.96 2.32
CA ARG A 145 2.25 -7.24 2.78
C ARG A 145 3.32 -8.12 3.43
N ALA A 146 4.55 -8.09 2.92
CA ALA A 146 5.69 -8.75 3.54
C ALA A 146 6.00 -8.16 4.92
N ALA A 147 5.98 -6.83 5.06
CA ALA A 147 6.14 -6.15 6.34
C ALA A 147 5.08 -6.58 7.36
N ALA A 148 3.81 -6.64 6.94
CA ALA A 148 2.73 -7.14 7.78
C ALA A 148 2.94 -8.61 8.19
N ALA A 149 3.29 -9.49 7.24
CA ALA A 149 3.59 -10.89 7.54
C ALA A 149 4.76 -11.04 8.52
N LEU A 150 5.81 -10.23 8.38
CA LEU A 150 6.93 -10.19 9.32
C LEU A 150 6.50 -9.74 10.73
N ALA A 151 5.63 -8.73 10.81
CA ALA A 151 5.10 -8.24 12.08
C ALA A 151 4.28 -9.34 12.81
N GLU A 152 3.42 -10.05 12.07
CA GLU A 152 2.63 -11.18 12.58
C GLU A 152 3.52 -12.36 13.03
N LEU A 153 4.65 -12.58 12.35
CA LEU A 153 5.65 -13.59 12.73
C LEU A 153 6.56 -13.16 13.89
N GLY A 154 6.33 -11.98 14.49
CA GLY A 154 7.15 -11.44 15.58
C GLY A 154 8.52 -10.93 15.12
N ARG A 155 8.79 -10.87 13.82
CA ARG A 155 10.05 -10.37 13.23
C ARG A 155 9.99 -8.85 13.10
N HIS A 156 9.83 -8.18 14.24
CA HIS A 156 9.43 -6.79 14.28
C HIS A 156 10.48 -5.82 13.69
N GLN A 157 11.78 -6.06 13.88
CA GLN A 157 12.81 -5.19 13.29
C GLN A 157 12.76 -5.23 11.76
N GLU A 158 12.65 -6.43 11.18
CA GLU A 158 12.57 -6.59 9.73
C GLU A 158 11.26 -6.01 9.18
N ALA A 159 10.16 -6.19 9.90
CA ALA A 159 8.89 -5.55 9.57
C ALA A 159 9.02 -4.02 9.53
N ALA A 160 9.68 -3.43 10.53
CA ALA A 160 9.92 -1.99 10.59
C ALA A 160 10.72 -1.49 9.39
N ASP A 161 11.81 -2.18 9.04
CA ASP A 161 12.65 -1.84 7.88
C ASP A 161 11.85 -1.89 6.57
N HIS A 162 11.01 -2.90 6.37
CA HIS A 162 10.18 -3.03 5.18
C HIS A 162 9.04 -2.01 5.13
N TYR A 163 8.42 -1.67 6.28
CA TYR A 163 7.45 -0.58 6.32
C TYR A 163 8.08 0.76 5.98
N GLN A 164 9.27 1.06 6.52
CA GLN A 164 9.99 2.30 6.20
C GLN A 164 10.25 2.42 4.70
N GLN A 165 10.70 1.34 4.05
CA GLN A 165 10.91 1.34 2.60
C GLN A 165 9.61 1.63 1.82
N VAL A 166 8.46 1.12 2.28
CA VAL A 166 7.16 1.43 1.65
C VAL A 166 6.81 2.90 1.82
N ILE A 167 7.07 3.49 2.99
CA ILE A 167 6.86 4.93 3.24
C ILE A 167 7.72 5.76 2.27
N ASP A 168 8.99 5.39 2.09
CA ASP A 168 9.92 6.12 1.22
C ASP A 168 9.53 6.03 -0.26
N LEU A 169 9.04 4.87 -0.70
CA LEU A 169 8.62 4.58 -2.07
C LEU A 169 7.23 5.14 -2.43
N ASP A 170 6.32 5.22 -1.45
CA ASP A 170 4.90 5.55 -1.65
C ASP A 170 4.41 6.70 -0.76
N GLN A 171 5.22 7.76 -0.61
CA GLN A 171 5.01 8.89 0.32
C GLN A 171 3.60 9.51 0.27
N ILE A 172 2.97 9.55 -0.91
CA ILE A 172 1.64 10.14 -1.13
C ILE A 172 0.61 9.06 -1.52
N GLY A 173 1.00 7.80 -1.61
CA GLY A 173 0.06 6.72 -1.91
C GLY A 173 -0.52 6.08 -0.66
N ILE A 174 -1.45 5.16 -0.91
CA ILE A 174 -2.21 4.50 0.15
C ILE A 174 -1.33 3.54 0.96
N TYR A 175 -0.34 2.89 0.33
CA TYR A 175 0.51 1.92 1.01
C TYR A 175 1.54 2.60 1.90
N GLY A 176 2.10 3.74 1.49
CA GLY A 176 2.95 4.54 2.38
C GLY A 176 2.19 4.99 3.63
N ARG A 177 0.95 5.44 3.47
CA ARG A 177 0.07 5.82 4.58
C ARG A 177 -0.30 4.64 5.50
N MET A 178 -0.61 3.48 4.94
CA MET A 178 -0.85 2.28 5.75
C MET A 178 0.43 1.77 6.43
N ALA A 179 1.59 1.93 5.78
CA ALA A 179 2.89 1.54 6.32
C ALA A 179 3.28 2.38 7.53
N ILE A 180 2.92 3.67 7.60
CA ILE A 180 3.08 4.49 8.81
C ILE A 180 2.38 3.84 10.01
N LEU A 181 1.11 3.45 9.85
CA LEU A 181 0.35 2.78 10.92
C LEU A 181 0.96 1.42 11.29
N GLY A 182 1.34 0.63 10.28
CA GLY A 182 2.00 -0.66 10.48
C GLY A 182 3.34 -0.54 11.22
N LEU A 183 4.17 0.44 10.85
CA LEU A 183 5.45 0.75 11.49
C LEU A 183 5.24 1.18 12.94
N ALA A 184 4.32 2.11 13.20
CA ALA A 184 4.02 2.55 14.56
C ALA A 184 3.53 1.39 15.44
N ALA A 185 2.61 0.56 14.93
CA ALA A 185 2.13 -0.63 15.65
C ALA A 185 3.27 -1.62 15.94
N THR A 186 4.18 -1.81 14.97
CA THR A 186 5.37 -2.66 15.09
C THR A 186 6.36 -2.13 16.13
N GLN A 187 6.59 -0.82 16.18
CA GLN A 187 7.44 -0.18 17.19
C GLN A 187 6.83 -0.30 18.59
N ILE A 188 5.50 -0.13 18.70
CA ILE A 188 4.78 -0.34 19.95
C ILE A 188 4.92 -1.79 20.45
N SER A 189 4.78 -2.80 19.56
CA SER A 189 4.95 -4.20 19.96
C SER A 189 6.38 -4.56 20.34
N GLN A 190 7.38 -3.82 19.86
CA GLN A 190 8.77 -3.92 20.31
C GLN A 190 9.03 -3.30 21.69
N GLY A 191 8.06 -2.56 22.25
CA GLY A 191 8.24 -1.84 23.50
C GLY A 191 8.93 -0.48 23.33
N GLU A 192 8.98 0.06 22.11
CA GLU A 192 9.57 1.36 21.77
C GLU A 192 8.47 2.38 21.39
N PRO A 193 7.56 2.77 22.31
CA PRO A 193 6.46 3.68 21.99
C PRO A 193 6.92 5.10 21.63
N GLY A 194 8.16 5.48 21.97
CA GLY A 194 8.72 6.81 21.68
C GLY A 194 8.90 7.06 20.18
N GLU A 195 9.43 6.08 19.44
CA GLU A 195 9.60 6.18 17.99
C GLU A 195 8.24 6.21 17.28
N ALA A 196 7.30 5.38 17.73
CA ALA A 196 5.94 5.35 17.21
C ALA A 196 5.24 6.71 17.39
N ILE A 197 5.40 7.35 18.56
CA ILE A 197 4.88 8.69 18.82
C ILE A 197 5.44 9.70 17.81
N ALA A 198 6.76 9.76 17.63
CA ALA A 198 7.38 10.73 16.73
C ALA A 198 6.88 10.59 15.29
N LEU A 199 6.81 9.35 14.80
CA LEU A 199 6.30 9.02 13.47
C LEU A 199 4.82 9.46 13.29
N LEU A 200 3.98 9.16 14.28
CA LEU A 200 2.55 9.49 14.23
C LEU A 200 2.28 10.99 14.42
N GLU A 201 3.06 11.68 15.25
CA GLU A 201 2.99 13.14 15.39
C GLU A 201 3.29 13.82 14.06
N GLU A 202 4.41 13.45 13.41
CA GLU A 202 4.79 13.98 12.09
C GLU A 202 3.69 13.75 11.05
N SER A 203 3.17 12.51 11.01
CA SER A 203 2.11 12.12 10.08
C SER A 203 0.81 12.89 10.33
N SER A 204 0.47 13.17 11.60
CA SER A 204 -0.73 13.92 11.98
C SER A 204 -0.61 15.43 11.73
N ALA A 205 0.61 15.97 11.72
CA ALA A 205 0.88 17.39 11.52
C ALA A 205 1.02 17.77 10.04
N GLY A 206 1.59 16.88 9.22
CA GLY A 206 1.80 17.09 7.79
C GLY A 206 0.59 16.80 6.90
N SER A 207 -0.43 16.12 7.42
CA SER A 207 -1.58 15.67 6.64
C SER A 207 -2.69 16.72 6.55
N SER A 208 -3.12 17.05 5.34
CA SER A 208 -4.39 17.75 5.14
C SER A 208 -5.54 16.77 5.43
N GLN A 209 -6.60 17.21 6.12
CA GLN A 209 -7.77 16.37 6.51
C GLN A 209 -8.42 15.60 5.33
N THR A 210 -8.12 15.95 4.09
CA THR A 210 -8.68 15.36 2.86
C THR A 210 -7.95 14.08 2.40
N ASP A 211 -6.71 13.83 2.82
CA ASP A 211 -5.83 12.85 2.16
C ASP A 211 -5.54 11.56 2.98
N LEU A 212 -5.88 11.53 4.27
CA LEU A 212 -5.58 10.41 5.18
C LEU A 212 -6.66 10.32 6.27
N PRO A 213 -7.11 9.11 6.67
CA PRO A 213 -7.93 8.93 7.87
C PRO A 213 -7.13 9.34 9.13
N LEU A 214 -7.11 10.66 9.38
CA LEU A 214 -6.41 11.28 10.50
C LEU A 214 -6.95 10.78 11.84
N ASP A 215 -8.24 10.45 11.91
CA ASP A 215 -8.87 9.82 13.07
C ASP A 215 -8.17 8.51 13.47
N GLY A 216 -7.85 7.63 12.51
CA GLY A 216 -7.10 6.40 12.78
C GLY A 216 -5.68 6.65 13.30
N ILE A 217 -4.98 7.64 12.75
CA ILE A 217 -3.63 8.04 13.21
C ILE A 217 -3.68 8.58 14.64
N LEU A 218 -4.66 9.44 14.93
CA LEU A 218 -4.83 10.00 16.27
C LEU A 218 -5.17 8.92 17.30
N MET A 219 -5.92 7.89 16.91
CA MET A 219 -6.18 6.74 17.79
C MET A 219 -4.91 5.98 18.15
N GLU A 220 -4.07 5.64 17.16
CA GLU A 220 -2.80 4.98 17.45
C GLU A 220 -1.83 5.89 18.21
N LEU A 221 -1.84 7.20 17.94
CA LEU A 221 -1.00 8.17 18.66
C LEU A 221 -1.41 8.25 20.14
N ALA A 222 -2.71 8.31 20.43
CA ALA A 222 -3.22 8.32 21.79
C ALA A 222 -2.86 7.01 22.53
N ARG A 223 -2.95 5.87 21.85
CA ARG A 223 -2.53 4.57 22.39
C ARG A 223 -1.03 4.54 22.69
N ALA A 224 -0.19 5.05 21.77
CA ALA A 224 1.24 5.14 21.96
C ALA A 224 1.60 6.05 23.16
N TYR A 225 0.93 7.19 23.30
CA TYR A 225 1.08 8.05 24.48
C TYR A 225 0.72 7.36 25.78
N ARG A 226 -0.38 6.61 25.81
CA ARG A 226 -0.79 5.85 26.99
C ARG A 226 0.27 4.83 27.40
N LEU A 227 0.80 4.07 26.44
CA LEU A 227 1.85 3.08 26.69
C LEU A 227 3.18 3.71 27.13
N ALA A 228 3.47 4.93 26.66
CA ALA A 228 4.62 5.72 27.12
C ALA A 228 4.39 6.41 28.49
N GLY A 229 3.23 6.22 29.13
CA GLY A 229 2.88 6.89 30.40
C GLY A 229 2.56 8.39 30.26
N ARG A 230 2.48 8.91 29.02
CA ARG A 230 2.14 10.31 28.71
C ARG A 230 0.62 10.51 28.75
N LEU A 231 0.00 10.27 29.90
CA LEU A 231 -1.46 10.22 30.04
C LEU A 231 -2.15 11.53 29.70
N GLY A 232 -1.52 12.69 29.95
CA GLY A 232 -2.06 13.99 29.55
C GLY A 232 -2.22 14.12 28.04
N ASP A 233 -1.18 13.73 27.29
CA ASP A 233 -1.18 13.78 25.82
C ASP A 233 -2.15 12.75 25.22
N ALA A 234 -2.24 11.56 25.83
CA ALA A 234 -3.21 10.53 25.44
C ALA A 234 -4.65 11.06 25.56
N ARG A 235 -5.01 11.66 26.72
CA ARG A 235 -6.35 12.25 26.93
C ARG A 235 -6.66 13.35 25.92
N ALA A 236 -5.72 14.27 25.70
CA ALA A 236 -5.89 15.36 24.73
C ALA A 236 -6.11 14.81 23.31
N THR A 237 -5.39 13.75 22.94
CA THR A 237 -5.49 13.14 21.61
C THR A 237 -6.82 12.41 21.41
N TYR A 238 -7.30 11.65 22.41
CA TYR A 238 -8.64 11.03 22.34
C TYR A 238 -9.76 12.07 22.26
N GLN A 239 -9.66 13.15 23.04
CA GLN A 239 -10.61 14.26 22.96
C GLN A 239 -10.63 14.87 21.56
N ARG A 240 -9.45 15.07 20.95
CA ARG A 240 -9.33 15.57 19.57
C ARG A 240 -10.03 14.67 18.56
N VAL A 241 -9.94 13.35 18.70
CA VAL A 241 -10.69 12.40 17.85
C VAL A 241 -12.19 12.64 17.97
N MET A 242 -12.70 12.81 19.19
CA MET A 242 -14.13 13.03 19.43
C MET A 242 -14.62 14.39 18.89
N ASP A 243 -13.81 15.44 19.04
CA ASP A 243 -14.16 16.80 18.65
C ASP A 243 -14.07 17.02 17.12
N GLU A 244 -13.00 16.53 16.50
CA GLU A 244 -12.76 16.70 15.06
C GLU A 244 -13.50 15.66 14.22
N PHE A 245 -13.77 14.46 14.76
CA PHE A 245 -14.35 13.33 14.02
C PHE A 245 -15.57 12.69 14.72
N PRO A 246 -16.66 13.44 14.94
CA PRO A 246 -17.84 12.96 15.67
C PRO A 246 -18.59 11.81 14.99
N THR A 247 -18.37 11.57 13.68
CA THR A 247 -18.97 10.46 12.93
C THR A 247 -17.99 9.32 12.66
N SER A 248 -16.77 9.38 13.21
CA SER A 248 -15.78 8.32 13.03
C SER A 248 -16.21 7.03 13.73
N LEU A 249 -15.88 5.90 13.11
CA LEU A 249 -16.00 4.57 13.74
C LEU A 249 -15.16 4.45 15.03
N TYR A 250 -14.15 5.30 15.20
CA TYR A 250 -13.29 5.33 16.37
C TYR A 250 -13.87 6.11 17.55
N PHE A 251 -14.93 6.91 17.36
CA PHE A 251 -15.47 7.80 18.40
C PHE A 251 -15.75 7.08 19.71
N ASN A 252 -16.52 5.98 19.66
CA ASN A 252 -16.89 5.21 20.86
C ASN A 252 -15.69 4.57 21.56
N ASN A 253 -14.63 4.24 20.81
CA ASN A 253 -13.41 3.69 21.38
C ASN A 253 -12.58 4.80 22.05
N ALA A 254 -12.46 5.97 21.42
CA ALA A 254 -11.81 7.14 21.99
C ALA A 254 -12.48 7.57 23.31
N GLU A 255 -13.81 7.62 23.33
CA GLU A 255 -14.58 7.95 24.53
C GLU A 255 -14.30 6.97 25.69
N ARG A 256 -14.32 5.67 25.40
CA ARG A 256 -14.05 4.63 26.40
C ARG A 256 -12.64 4.74 26.97
N GLU A 257 -11.64 4.88 26.12
CA GLU A 257 -10.24 5.01 26.55
C GLU A 257 -10.02 6.30 27.36
N LEU A 258 -10.64 7.41 26.96
CA LEU A 258 -10.59 8.66 27.70
C LEU A 258 -11.21 8.53 29.10
N GLN A 259 -12.35 7.84 29.22
CA GLN A 259 -12.98 7.57 30.51
C GLN A 259 -12.09 6.72 31.41
N MET A 260 -11.47 5.66 30.88
CA MET A 260 -10.52 4.82 31.63
C MET A 260 -9.36 5.65 32.17
N LEU A 261 -8.76 6.49 31.33
CA LEU A 261 -7.66 7.37 31.73
C LEU A 261 -8.05 8.40 32.80
N ASN A 262 -9.32 8.83 32.84
CA ASN A 262 -9.81 9.76 33.86
C ASN A 262 -10.07 9.08 35.21
N VAL A 263 -10.27 7.76 35.22
CA VAL A 263 -10.43 6.97 36.45
C VAL A 263 -9.08 6.51 37.01
N GLU A 264 -8.09 6.29 36.14
CA GLU A 264 -6.72 5.89 36.50
C GLU A 264 -5.82 7.05 36.97
N GLY A 265 -6.31 8.31 36.89
CA GLY A 265 -5.59 9.53 37.30
C GLY A 265 -6.00 10.04 38.67
#